data_AF-A0A482ZL40-F1
#
_entry.id   AF-A0A482ZL40-F1
#
_cell.length_a   1.000
_cell.length_b   1.000
_cell.length_c   1.000
_cell.angle_alpha   90.00
_cell.angle_beta   90.00
_cell.angle_gamma   90.00
#
_symmetry.space_group_name_H-M   'P 1'
#
loop_
_entity.id
_entity.type
_entity.pdbx_description
1 polymer ?
#
loop_
_entity_poly.entity_id
_entity_poly.type
_entity_poly.pdbx_seq_one_letter_code
_entity_poly.pdbx_strand_id
1 'polypeptide(L)'
;MISQIVNTEVVSNDRCCGEAGTFAVARPDIAKQVKFRKEAEIKKDLATIKTTKKPIKMLTTCPACRQGLSRYQSSTNIQPIYPIELIAEQQLGKNWVKDFVKSVQIEKVLL
;
A
#
# COMPACT_ATOMS: atom_id res chain seq x y z
N MET A 1 16.34 -1.90 -8.06
CA MET A 1 16.42 -2.51 -6.72
C MET A 1 15.12 -3.23 -6.34
N ILE A 2 13.97 -2.56 -6.14
CA ILE A 2 12.74 -3.28 -5.74
C ILE A 2 12.16 -4.16 -6.86
N SER A 3 12.14 -3.69 -8.11
CA SER A 3 11.65 -4.45 -9.27
C SER A 3 12.39 -5.78 -9.48
N GLN A 4 13.69 -5.82 -9.16
CA GLN A 4 14.52 -7.02 -9.22
C GLN A 4 14.14 -8.02 -8.13
N ILE A 5 13.83 -7.54 -6.92
CA ILE A 5 13.46 -8.40 -5.77
C ILE A 5 12.09 -9.03 -6.01
N VAL A 6 11.13 -8.29 -6.54
CA VAL A 6 9.76 -8.78 -6.76
C VAL A 6 9.54 -9.42 -8.13
N ASN A 7 10.59 -9.45 -8.97
CA ASN A 7 10.59 -9.95 -10.35
C ASN A 7 9.37 -9.50 -11.18
N THR A 8 9.06 -8.20 -11.10
CA THR A 8 7.90 -7.60 -11.74
C THR A 8 8.17 -6.12 -12.00
N GLU A 9 7.56 -5.59 -13.05
CA GLU A 9 7.60 -4.18 -13.37
C GLU A 9 6.98 -3.36 -12.22
N VAL A 10 7.71 -2.35 -11.76
CA VAL A 10 7.27 -1.44 -10.70
C VAL A 10 7.34 -0.02 -11.24
N VAL A 11 6.18 0.63 -11.35
CA VAL A 11 6.08 2.04 -11.70
C VAL A 11 6.21 2.88 -10.42
N SER A 12 7.06 3.91 -10.45
CA SER A 12 7.17 4.85 -9.34
C SER A 12 5.97 5.79 -9.33
N ASN A 13 5.37 5.99 -8.16
CA ASN A 13 4.29 6.95 -7.96
C ASN A 13 4.66 7.95 -6.87
N ASP A 14 4.96 9.18 -7.31
CA ASP A 14 5.47 10.23 -6.45
C ASP A 14 4.35 10.94 -5.67
N ARG A 15 4.74 11.88 -4.78
CA ARG A 15 3.90 12.67 -3.86
C ARG A 15 3.47 11.97 -2.56
N CYS A 16 3.25 12.80 -1.53
CA CYS A 16 2.84 12.39 -0.19
C CYS A 16 1.40 11.86 -0.16
N CYS A 17 1.12 10.89 0.72
CA CYS A 17 -0.22 10.35 0.93
C CYS A 17 -1.17 11.30 1.69
N GLY A 18 -0.62 12.33 2.35
CA GLY A 18 -1.38 13.33 3.11
C GLY A 18 -1.71 12.95 4.56
N GLU A 19 -1.27 11.80 5.05
CA GLU A 19 -1.71 11.26 6.37
C GLU A 19 -0.56 11.08 7.38
N ALA A 20 0.69 11.22 6.94
CA ALA A 20 1.86 11.08 7.81
C ALA A 20 1.96 12.21 8.85
N GLY A 21 2.46 11.89 10.04
CA GLY A 21 2.83 12.88 11.06
C GLY A 21 1.67 13.73 11.59
N THR A 22 0.46 13.17 11.69
CA THR A 22 -0.77 13.89 12.08
C THR A 22 -1.20 15.01 11.13
N PHE A 23 -0.57 15.13 9.95
CA PHE A 23 -0.80 16.24 9.01
C PHE A 23 -2.27 16.42 8.63
N ALA A 24 -3.00 15.32 8.39
CA ALA A 24 -4.43 15.36 8.09
C ALA A 24 -5.29 15.95 9.22
N VAL A 25 -4.87 15.77 10.48
CA VAL A 25 -5.57 16.29 11.66
C VAL A 25 -5.14 17.73 11.96
N ALA A 26 -3.84 18.01 11.85
CA ALA A 26 -3.29 19.32 12.16
C ALA A 26 -3.67 20.39 11.12
N ARG A 27 -3.72 20.03 9.84
CA ARG A 27 -4.03 20.94 8.72
C ARG A 27 -4.97 20.29 7.70
N PRO A 28 -6.24 20.03 8.07
CA PRO A 28 -7.22 19.41 7.17
C PRO A 28 -7.48 20.24 5.91
N ASP A 29 -7.35 21.56 6.02
CA ASP A 29 -7.46 22.53 4.91
C ASP A 29 -6.42 22.30 3.81
N ILE A 30 -5.18 21.95 4.18
CA ILE A 30 -4.10 21.63 3.23
C ILE A 30 -4.15 20.15 2.83
N ALA A 31 -4.37 19.25 3.79
CA ALA A 31 -4.32 17.81 3.58
C ALA A 31 -5.31 17.33 2.50
N LYS A 32 -6.48 17.98 2.40
CA LYS A 32 -7.44 17.71 1.33
C LYS A 32 -6.84 17.93 -0.07
N GLN A 33 -6.10 19.02 -0.27
CA GLN A 33 -5.45 19.30 -1.57
C GLN A 33 -4.33 18.31 -1.88
N VAL A 34 -3.53 17.96 -0.87
CA VAL A 34 -2.48 16.93 -1.01
C VAL A 34 -3.09 15.59 -1.41
N LYS A 35 -4.20 15.21 -0.78
CA LYS A 35 -4.96 14.00 -1.14
C LYS A 35 -5.41 14.02 -2.60
N PHE A 36 -6.05 15.10 -3.04
CA PHE A 36 -6.47 15.22 -4.45
C PHE A 36 -5.30 15.12 -5.43
N ARG A 37 -4.17 15.77 -5.11
CA ARG A 37 -2.98 15.67 -5.96
C ARG A 37 -2.46 14.24 -6.02
N LYS A 38 -2.37 13.55 -4.88
CA LYS A 38 -1.91 12.15 -4.84
C LYS A 38 -2.83 11.23 -5.64
N GLU A 39 -4.14 11.40 -5.53
CA GLU A 39 -5.12 10.62 -6.29
C GLU A 39 -4.94 10.81 -7.80
N ALA A 40 -4.72 12.04 -8.25
CA ALA A 40 -4.48 12.35 -9.66
C ALA A 40 -3.20 11.67 -10.18
N GLU A 41 -2.10 11.68 -9.41
CA GLU A 41 -0.87 10.94 -9.78
C GLU A 41 -1.12 9.43 -9.84
N ILE A 42 -1.83 8.87 -8.87
CA ILE A 42 -2.17 7.43 -8.89
C ILE A 42 -2.96 7.10 -10.16
N LYS A 43 -4.00 7.86 -10.49
CA LYS A 43 -4.80 7.62 -11.70
C LYS A 43 -3.98 7.73 -12.99
N LYS A 44 -3.05 8.69 -13.03
CA LYS A 44 -2.12 8.87 -14.16
C LYS A 44 -1.25 7.62 -14.36
N ASP A 45 -0.64 7.11 -13.30
CA ASP A 45 0.24 5.94 -13.41
C ASP A 45 -0.56 4.66 -13.69
N LEU A 46 -1.77 4.54 -13.11
CA LEU A 46 -2.67 3.44 -13.40
C LEU A 46 -3.09 3.37 -14.88
N ALA A 47 -3.15 4.51 -15.58
CA ALA A 47 -3.42 4.52 -17.02
C ALA A 47 -2.27 3.93 -17.86
N THR A 48 -1.06 3.85 -17.29
CA THR A 48 0.11 3.23 -17.95
C THR A 48 0.21 1.74 -17.69
N ILE A 49 -0.46 1.24 -16.64
CA ILE A 49 -0.44 -0.16 -16.22
C ILE A 49 -1.65 -0.88 -16.83
N LYS A 50 -1.46 -2.10 -17.34
CA LYS A 50 -2.57 -2.90 -17.88
C LYS A 50 -3.61 -3.19 -16.80
N THR A 51 -4.78 -2.58 -16.92
CA THR A 51 -5.86 -2.74 -15.95
C THR A 51 -6.34 -4.18 -15.93
N THR A 52 -6.41 -4.76 -14.74
CA THR A 52 -7.05 -6.07 -14.51
C THR A 52 -8.24 -5.90 -13.58
N LYS A 53 -9.10 -6.93 -13.47
CA LYS A 53 -10.17 -6.95 -12.45
C LYS A 53 -9.62 -7.03 -11.02
N LYS A 54 -8.35 -7.40 -10.84
CA LYS A 54 -7.72 -7.51 -9.51
C LYS A 54 -7.17 -6.15 -9.07
N PRO A 55 -7.18 -5.85 -7.77
CA PRO A 55 -6.55 -4.66 -7.24
C PRO A 55 -5.07 -4.59 -7.63
N ILE A 56 -4.59 -3.40 -7.97
CA ILE A 56 -3.18 -3.16 -8.29
C ILE A 56 -2.43 -2.92 -6.98
N LYS A 57 -1.42 -3.76 -6.70
CA LYS A 57 -0.62 -3.67 -5.48
C LYS A 57 0.25 -2.41 -5.51
N MET A 58 0.08 -1.53 -4.54
CA MET A 58 0.91 -0.33 -4.37
C MET A 58 1.86 -0.53 -3.20
N LEU A 59 3.17 -0.48 -3.46
CA LEU A 59 4.19 -0.77 -2.47
C LEU A 59 4.54 0.48 -1.64
N THR A 60 4.57 0.36 -0.32
CA THR A 60 5.07 1.41 0.56
C THR A 60 5.78 0.80 1.77
N THR A 61 6.76 1.48 2.36
CA THR A 61 7.44 1.06 3.60
C THR A 61 7.00 1.85 4.82
N CYS A 62 6.19 2.91 4.64
CA CYS A 62 5.76 3.79 5.71
C CYS A 62 4.37 3.36 6.24
N PRO A 63 4.22 3.07 7.54
CA PRO A 63 2.93 2.67 8.11
C PRO A 63 1.84 3.72 7.93
N ALA A 64 2.16 5.00 8.08
CA ALA A 64 1.21 6.08 7.86
C ALA A 64 0.79 6.16 6.39
N CYS A 65 1.70 5.90 5.45
CA CYS A 65 1.35 5.79 4.04
C CYS A 65 0.46 4.59 3.76
N ARG A 66 0.70 3.41 4.35
CA ARG A 66 -0.18 2.25 4.16
C ARG A 66 -1.62 2.56 4.58
N GLN A 67 -1.78 3.18 5.75
CA GLN A 67 -3.09 3.61 6.23
C GLN A 67 -3.69 4.74 5.37
N GLY A 68 -2.88 5.70 4.92
CA GLY A 68 -3.38 6.80 4.10
C GLY A 68 -3.79 6.35 2.70
N LEU A 69 -2.96 5.52 2.06
CA LEU A 69 -3.19 4.99 0.72
C LEU A 69 -4.41 4.07 0.65
N SER A 70 -4.80 3.41 1.76
CA SER A 70 -6.00 2.55 1.77
C SER A 70 -7.27 3.37 1.55
N ARG A 71 -7.26 4.67 1.87
CA ARG A 71 -8.38 5.60 1.62
C ARG A 71 -8.62 5.87 0.13
N TYR A 72 -7.69 5.51 -0.76
CA TYR A 72 -7.81 5.69 -2.21
C TYR A 72 -8.33 4.43 -2.92
N GLN A 73 -8.49 3.32 -2.20
CA GLN A 73 -8.89 2.03 -2.78
C GLN A 73 -10.22 2.11 -3.53
N SER A 74 -11.20 2.85 -3.00
CA SER A 74 -12.52 3.00 -3.62
C SER A 74 -12.49 3.76 -4.95
N SER A 75 -11.53 4.67 -5.15
CA SER A 75 -11.48 5.54 -6.33
C SER A 75 -10.41 5.17 -7.36
N THR A 76 -9.47 4.28 -6.98
CA THR A 76 -8.32 3.91 -7.82
C THR A 76 -8.09 2.40 -7.92
N ASN A 77 -8.80 1.57 -7.14
CA ASN A 77 -8.62 0.12 -7.08
C ASN A 77 -7.18 -0.32 -6.73
N ILE A 78 -6.43 0.53 -6.03
CA ILE A 78 -5.12 0.16 -5.49
C ILE A 78 -5.28 -0.65 -4.20
N GLN A 79 -4.31 -1.51 -3.93
CA GLN A 79 -4.15 -2.21 -2.65
C GLN A 79 -2.78 -1.87 -2.07
N PRO A 80 -2.70 -1.01 -1.03
CA PRO A 80 -1.43 -0.69 -0.40
C PRO A 80 -0.91 -1.87 0.42
N ILE A 81 0.35 -2.25 0.18
CA ILE A 81 1.03 -3.34 0.90
C ILE A 81 2.47 -2.96 1.19
N TYR A 82 3.08 -3.63 2.16
CA TYR A 82 4.52 -3.60 2.35
C TYR A 82 5.21 -4.50 1.31
N PRO A 83 6.38 -4.09 0.79
CA PRO A 83 7.21 -4.95 -0.05
C PRO A 83 7.46 -6.35 0.56
N ILE A 84 7.64 -6.43 1.87
CA ILE A 84 7.91 -7.70 2.55
C ILE A 84 6.71 -8.67 2.50
N GLU A 85 5.48 -8.17 2.49
CA GLU A 85 4.27 -9.00 2.36
C GLU A 85 4.19 -9.61 0.96
N LEU A 86 4.61 -8.86 -0.08
CA LEU A 86 4.67 -9.36 -1.44
C LEU A 86 5.73 -10.46 -1.58
N ILE A 87 6.91 -10.25 -1.00
CA ILE A 87 8.01 -11.23 -1.02
C ILE A 87 7.59 -12.50 -0.27
N ALA A 88 6.97 -12.37 0.90
CA ALA A 88 6.46 -13.49 1.67
C ALA A 88 5.40 -14.29 0.89
N GLU A 89 4.45 -13.62 0.23
CA GLU A 89 3.44 -14.28 -0.62
C GLU A 89 4.08 -15.03 -1.80
N GLN A 90 5.14 -14.47 -2.41
CA GLN A 90 5.87 -15.09 -3.52
C GLN A 90 6.69 -16.32 -3.08
N GLN A 91 7.32 -16.28 -1.91
CA GLN A 91 8.20 -17.35 -1.43
C GLN A 91 7.47 -18.44 -0.64
N LEU A 92 6.49 -18.05 0.17
CA LEU A 92 5.80 -18.93 1.13
C LEU A 92 4.36 -19.27 0.68
N GLY A 93 3.88 -18.66 -0.40
CA GLY A 93 2.54 -18.89 -0.96
C GLY A 93 1.45 -18.03 -0.31
N LYS A 94 0.22 -18.12 -0.85
CA LYS A 94 -0.91 -17.24 -0.47
C LYS A 94 -1.37 -17.40 0.98
N ASN A 95 -1.11 -18.54 1.61
CA ASN A 95 -1.53 -18.83 2.98
C ASN A 95 -0.47 -18.44 4.02
N TRP A 96 0.64 -17.82 3.62
CA TRP A 96 1.79 -17.54 4.48
C TRP A 96 1.42 -16.86 5.80
N VAL A 97 0.47 -15.92 5.80
CA VAL A 97 0.03 -15.24 7.04
C VAL A 97 -0.60 -16.23 8.01
N LYS A 98 -1.48 -17.11 7.51
CA LYS A 98 -2.15 -18.11 8.36
C LYS A 98 -1.15 -19.12 8.89
N ASP A 99 -0.23 -19.55 8.03
CA ASP A 99 0.79 -20.53 8.40
C ASP A 99 1.80 -19.95 9.39
N PHE A 100 2.17 -18.67 9.22
CA PHE A 100 2.99 -17.92 10.16
C PHE A 100 2.30 -17.72 11.52
N VAL A 101 1.01 -17.34 11.52
CA VAL A 101 0.24 -17.17 12.77
C VAL A 101 0.11 -18.49 13.53
N LYS A 102 -0.02 -19.63 12.83
CA LYS A 102 -0.04 -20.96 13.46
C LYS A 102 1.31 -21.39 14.03
N SER A 103 2.42 -20.91 13.47
CA SER A 103 3.76 -21.28 13.91
C SER A 103 4.26 -20.47 15.11
N VAL A 104 3.58 -19.37 15.45
CA VAL A 104 3.93 -18.52 16.60
C VAL A 104 3.03 -18.78 17.81
N GLN A 105 3.60 -18.71 19.00
CA GLN A 105 2.84 -18.78 20.24
C GLN A 105 2.29 -17.37 20.56
N ILE A 106 0.98 -17.18 20.39
CA ILE A 106 0.32 -15.91 20.71
C ILE A 106 0.12 -15.81 22.22
N GLU A 107 0.72 -14.78 22.82
CA GLU A 107 0.49 -14.44 24.22
C GLU A 107 -0.94 -13.86 24.36
N LYS A 108 -1.77 -14.49 25.22
CA LYS A 108 -3.22 -14.26 25.30
C LYS A 108 -3.65 -12.90 25.88
N VAL A 109 -2.73 -11.94 26.07
CA VAL A 109 -3.02 -10.67 26.75
C VAL A 109 -3.86 -9.71 25.89
N LEU A 110 -4.01 -9.97 24.58
CA LEU A 110 -4.67 -9.06 23.62
C LEU A 110 -5.92 -9.66 22.93
N LEU A 111 -6.51 -10.72 23.48
CA LEU A 111 -7.78 -11.31 22.99
C LEU A 111 -8.92 -11.06 23.97
#